data_AF-A0AAW2LF19-F1
#
_entry.id   AF-A0AAW2LF19-F1
#
_cell.length_a   1.000
_cell.length_b   1.000
_cell.length_c   1.000
_cell.angle_alpha   90.00
_cell.angle_beta   90.00
_cell.angle_gamma   90.00
#
_symmetry.space_group_name_H-M   'P 1'
#
loop_
_entity.id
_entity.type
_entity.pdbx_description
1 polymer ?
#
loop_
_entity_poly.entity_id
_entity_poly.type
_entity_poly.pdbx_seq_one_letter_code
_entity_poly.pdbx_strand_id
1 'polypeptide(L)'
;MTGLRKIELAAEISVLEKQRDELEAQLKKVNISLSAVQARLRNVVEERDQFFEANDQIVAHLKNKEDELAKSITSCRAEADVLSTWINFLEDTWSLQCSYLETKEKEVNAELERHEGYFTKLVGQLLSSYEKELRPSIDRIGKYVENLKSLNEGLAMTSKVEADVSEMLNPRRNLEEEYLDYEAKIITTFSIVDNMREQFYAQQGKISSKENLKVKELFDNIEKLREEFESIERPTLEMENPTKETDESSGEKPQGSVANSFTEQAAKELNAGKVNNDPQPPPLKSEQALDPEAELAKLESEFGKVNQDYSAEEIGEWEFDELERELRSGDSSRK
;
A
#
# COMPACT_ATOMS: atom_id res chain seq x y z
N MET A 1 29.35 5.11 -144.97
CA MET A 1 28.18 5.22 -144.05
C MET A 1 28.27 4.34 -142.80
N THR A 2 29.26 3.44 -142.69
CA THR A 2 29.45 2.47 -141.58
C THR A 2 30.30 2.98 -140.40
N GLY A 3 31.11 4.03 -140.57
CA GLY A 3 31.94 4.61 -139.50
C GLY A 3 31.20 5.55 -138.55
N LEU A 4 30.25 6.36 -139.07
CA LEU A 4 29.48 7.33 -138.27
C LEU A 4 28.54 6.65 -137.27
N ARG A 5 27.85 5.57 -137.69
CA ARG A 5 27.00 4.77 -136.78
C ARG A 5 27.80 4.19 -135.59
N LYS A 6 29.05 3.78 -135.80
CA LYS A 6 29.88 3.25 -134.69
C LYS A 6 30.19 4.31 -133.63
N ILE A 7 30.38 5.57 -134.03
CA ILE A 7 30.66 6.68 -133.11
C ILE A 7 29.40 7.05 -132.31
N GLU A 8 28.24 7.05 -132.97
CA GLU A 8 26.94 7.29 -132.33
C GLU A 8 26.58 6.20 -131.31
N LEU A 9 26.76 4.91 -131.65
CA LEU A 9 26.59 3.81 -130.70
C LEU A 9 27.57 3.88 -129.52
N ALA A 10 28.82 4.32 -129.74
CA ALA A 10 29.79 4.47 -128.67
C ALA A 10 29.39 5.59 -127.69
N ALA A 11 28.83 6.68 -128.20
CA ALA A 11 28.28 7.76 -127.37
C ALA A 11 27.06 7.30 -126.57
N GLU A 12 26.16 6.52 -127.19
CA GLU A 12 25.00 5.93 -126.52
C GLU A 12 25.41 4.95 -125.41
N ILE A 13 26.37 4.05 -125.67
CA ILE A 13 26.93 3.14 -124.66
C ILE A 13 27.51 3.93 -123.47
N SER A 14 28.24 5.01 -123.72
CA SER A 14 28.81 5.84 -122.65
C SER A 14 27.74 6.53 -121.79
N VAL A 15 26.62 6.95 -122.37
CA VAL A 15 25.49 7.51 -121.61
C VAL A 15 24.82 6.43 -120.77
N LEU A 16 24.60 5.24 -121.34
CA LEU A 16 24.00 4.11 -120.61
C LEU A 16 24.89 3.62 -119.46
N GLU A 17 26.22 3.61 -119.62
CA GLU A 17 27.17 3.27 -118.54
C GLU A 17 27.10 4.28 -117.40
N LYS A 18 27.03 5.59 -117.69
CA LYS A 18 26.86 6.63 -116.67
C LYS A 18 25.54 6.50 -115.92
N GLN A 19 24.44 6.18 -116.64
CA GLN A 19 23.15 5.92 -116.01
C GLN A 19 23.19 4.69 -115.11
N ARG A 20 23.86 3.62 -115.51
CA ARG A 20 24.10 2.43 -114.68
C ARG A 20 24.84 2.79 -113.40
N ASP A 21 25.94 3.54 -113.51
CA ASP A 21 26.78 3.90 -112.35
C ASP A 21 26.02 4.79 -111.35
N GLU A 22 25.19 5.72 -111.85
CA GLU A 22 24.30 6.55 -111.02
C GLU A 22 23.23 5.70 -110.31
N LEU A 23 22.60 4.75 -111.01
CA LEU A 23 21.64 3.83 -110.41
C LEU A 23 22.31 2.93 -109.35
N GLU A 24 23.54 2.47 -109.58
CA GLU A 24 24.29 1.68 -108.62
C GLU A 24 24.64 2.52 -107.36
N ALA A 25 25.01 3.79 -107.53
CA ALA A 25 25.27 4.70 -106.42
C ALA A 25 24.01 4.98 -105.58
N GLN A 26 22.87 5.21 -106.24
CA GLN A 26 21.58 5.37 -105.57
C GLN A 26 21.17 4.10 -104.83
N LEU A 27 21.35 2.92 -105.44
CA LEU A 27 21.09 1.63 -104.80
C LEU A 27 21.96 1.43 -103.55
N LYS A 28 23.26 1.74 -103.62
CA LYS A 28 24.17 1.70 -102.45
C LYS A 28 23.69 2.65 -101.35
N LYS A 29 23.29 3.87 -101.68
CA LYS A 29 22.76 4.84 -100.71
C LYS A 29 21.48 4.35 -100.04
N VAL A 30 20.55 3.81 -100.82
CA VAL A 30 19.30 3.22 -100.29
C VAL A 30 19.62 2.02 -99.38
N ASN A 31 20.54 1.15 -99.78
CA ASN A 31 20.91 -0.02 -98.99
C ASN A 31 21.56 0.34 -97.64
N ILE A 32 22.44 1.36 -97.62
CA ILE A 32 23.03 1.89 -96.37
C ILE A 32 21.94 2.48 -95.47
N SER A 33 21.03 3.28 -96.06
CA SER A 33 19.93 3.91 -95.32
C SER A 33 18.96 2.86 -94.76
N LEU A 34 18.64 1.83 -95.55
CA LEU A 34 17.79 0.72 -95.15
C LEU A 34 18.41 -0.08 -94.01
N SER A 35 19.72 -0.37 -94.08
CA SER A 35 20.45 -1.04 -93.00
C SER A 35 20.44 -0.21 -91.70
N ALA A 36 20.63 1.12 -91.81
CA ALA A 36 20.59 2.01 -90.66
C ALA A 36 19.19 2.08 -90.02
N VAL A 37 18.13 2.14 -90.84
CA VAL A 37 16.74 2.13 -90.35
C VAL A 37 16.39 0.79 -89.71
N GLN A 38 16.83 -0.33 -90.29
CA GLN A 38 16.65 -1.66 -89.70
C GLN A 38 17.32 -1.78 -88.33
N ALA A 39 18.53 -1.25 -88.16
CA ALA A 39 19.21 -1.22 -86.86
C ALA A 39 18.43 -0.38 -85.83
N ARG A 40 17.97 0.82 -86.22
CA ARG A 40 17.14 1.66 -85.34
C ARG A 40 15.81 1.00 -84.96
N LEU A 41 15.17 0.30 -85.91
CA LEU A 41 13.94 -0.42 -85.64
C LEU A 41 14.16 -1.52 -84.59
N ARG A 42 15.26 -2.28 -84.69
CA ARG A 42 15.61 -3.29 -83.67
C ARG A 42 15.81 -2.65 -82.30
N ASN A 43 16.58 -1.57 -82.21
CA ASN A 43 16.80 -0.87 -80.94
C ASN A 43 15.47 -0.40 -80.31
N VAL A 44 14.58 0.22 -81.08
CA VAL A 44 13.28 0.68 -80.57
C VAL A 44 12.41 -0.48 -80.08
N VAL A 45 12.46 -1.63 -80.77
CA VAL A 45 11.74 -2.83 -80.34
C VAL A 45 12.31 -3.38 -79.03
N GLU A 46 13.63 -3.47 -78.89
CA GLU A 46 14.30 -3.93 -77.67
C GLU A 46 14.08 -2.99 -76.48
N GLU A 47 14.20 -1.67 -76.67
CA GLU A 47 13.93 -0.65 -75.65
C GLU A 47 12.48 -0.71 -75.16
N ARG A 48 11.54 -0.91 -76.09
CA ARG A 48 10.13 -1.09 -75.77
C ARG A 48 9.91 -2.35 -74.93
N ASP A 49 10.54 -3.46 -75.27
CA ASP A 49 10.37 -4.71 -74.54
C ASP A 49 10.99 -4.63 -73.14
N GLN A 50 12.15 -3.97 -72.99
CA GLN A 50 12.74 -3.66 -71.69
C GLN A 50 11.84 -2.75 -70.85
N PHE A 51 11.22 -1.75 -71.47
CA PHE A 51 10.28 -0.87 -70.78
C PHE A 51 9.05 -1.63 -70.25
N PHE A 52 8.49 -2.55 -71.05
CA PHE A 52 7.36 -3.36 -70.61
C PHE A 52 7.74 -4.28 -69.45
N GLU A 53 8.90 -4.95 -69.53
CA GLU A 53 9.40 -5.80 -68.45
C GLU A 53 9.64 -4.99 -67.16
N ALA A 54 10.29 -3.83 -67.24
CA ALA A 54 10.50 -2.97 -66.08
C ALA A 54 9.18 -2.46 -65.48
N ASN A 55 8.20 -2.12 -66.34
CA ASN A 55 6.88 -1.70 -65.89
C ASN A 55 6.13 -2.83 -65.17
N ASP A 56 6.18 -4.06 -65.70
CA ASP A 56 5.57 -5.23 -65.07
C ASP A 56 6.21 -5.53 -63.69
N GLN A 57 7.53 -5.38 -63.57
CA GLN A 57 8.24 -5.49 -62.30
C GLN A 57 7.82 -4.43 -61.29
N ILE A 58 7.67 -3.17 -61.71
CA ILE A 58 7.19 -2.09 -60.83
C ILE A 58 5.78 -2.39 -60.33
N VAL A 59 4.88 -2.80 -61.22
CA VAL A 59 3.50 -3.14 -60.85
C VAL A 59 3.47 -4.30 -59.86
N ALA A 60 4.30 -5.34 -60.07
CA ALA A 60 4.39 -6.47 -59.14
C ALA A 60 4.90 -6.04 -57.76
N HIS A 61 5.94 -5.19 -57.69
CA HIS A 61 6.47 -4.68 -56.43
C HIS A 61 5.44 -3.81 -55.68
N LEU A 62 4.78 -2.89 -56.39
CA LEU A 62 3.73 -2.04 -55.79
C LEU A 62 2.57 -2.87 -55.23
N LYS A 63 2.15 -3.91 -55.95
CA LYS A 63 1.12 -4.83 -55.48
C LYS A 63 1.55 -5.58 -54.22
N ASN A 64 2.79 -6.06 -54.17
CA ASN A 64 3.30 -6.72 -52.97
C ASN A 64 3.33 -5.78 -51.76
N LYS A 65 3.78 -4.53 -51.94
CA LYS A 65 3.76 -3.52 -50.88
C LYS A 65 2.34 -3.15 -50.44
N GLU A 66 1.39 -3.07 -51.37
CA GLU A 66 -0.03 -2.86 -51.05
C GLU A 66 -0.58 -4.02 -50.20
N ASP A 67 -0.28 -5.27 -50.57
CA ASP A 67 -0.71 -6.46 -49.83
C ASP A 67 -0.07 -6.52 -48.42
N GLU A 68 1.21 -6.15 -48.28
CA GLU A 68 1.91 -6.04 -46.98
C GLU A 68 1.28 -4.96 -46.09
N LEU A 69 1.01 -3.78 -46.64
CA LEU A 69 0.35 -2.69 -45.92
C LEU A 69 -1.06 -3.08 -45.49
N ALA A 70 -1.82 -3.75 -46.35
CA ALA A 70 -3.15 -4.23 -46.01
C ALA A 70 -3.10 -5.21 -44.81
N LYS A 71 -2.15 -6.15 -44.82
CA LYS A 71 -1.93 -7.07 -43.68
C LYS A 71 -1.55 -6.32 -42.40
N SER A 72 -0.64 -5.35 -42.48
CA SER A 72 -0.24 -4.53 -41.33
C SER A 72 -1.42 -3.75 -40.73
N ILE A 73 -2.26 -3.14 -41.58
CA ILE A 73 -3.47 -2.43 -41.13
C ILE A 73 -4.44 -3.40 -40.42
N THR A 74 -4.61 -4.61 -40.93
CA THR A 74 -5.47 -5.60 -40.28
C THR A 74 -4.92 -6.08 -38.93
N SER A 75 -3.60 -6.24 -38.81
CA SER A 75 -2.94 -6.57 -37.52
C SER A 75 -3.14 -5.45 -36.51
N CYS A 76 -2.85 -4.20 -36.90
CA CYS A 76 -2.98 -3.04 -36.03
C CYS A 76 -4.43 -2.85 -35.54
N ARG A 77 -5.43 -3.15 -36.39
CA ARG A 77 -6.83 -3.14 -35.98
C ARG A 77 -7.14 -4.21 -34.93
N ALA A 78 -6.67 -5.44 -35.13
CA ALA A 78 -6.85 -6.52 -34.16
C ALA A 78 -6.17 -6.19 -32.81
N GLU A 79 -4.98 -5.61 -32.85
CA GLU A 79 -4.27 -5.11 -31.65
C GLU A 79 -5.07 -4.01 -30.94
N ALA A 80 -5.68 -3.09 -31.68
CA ALA A 80 -6.53 -2.05 -31.10
C ALA A 80 -7.78 -2.64 -30.39
N ASP A 81 -8.39 -3.69 -30.95
CA ASP A 81 -9.53 -4.38 -30.33
C ASP A 81 -9.11 -5.08 -29.02
N VAL A 82 -7.91 -5.67 -29.00
CA VAL A 82 -7.32 -6.26 -27.78
C VAL A 82 -7.07 -5.18 -26.73
N LEU A 83 -6.47 -4.04 -27.09
CA LEU A 83 -6.25 -2.92 -26.17
C LEU A 83 -7.57 -2.38 -25.60
N SER A 84 -8.61 -2.25 -26.44
CA SER A 84 -9.93 -1.84 -25.96
C SER A 84 -10.50 -2.83 -24.94
N THR A 85 -10.28 -4.13 -25.13
CA THR A 85 -10.72 -5.16 -24.20
C THR A 85 -9.99 -5.03 -22.86
N TRP A 86 -8.67 -4.81 -22.90
CA TRP A 86 -7.86 -4.59 -21.69
C TRP A 86 -8.26 -3.32 -20.94
N ILE A 87 -8.52 -2.23 -21.64
CA ILE A 87 -9.00 -0.98 -21.03
C ILE A 87 -10.30 -1.24 -20.27
N ASN A 88 -11.30 -1.85 -20.92
CA ASN A 88 -12.57 -2.16 -20.27
C ASN A 88 -12.39 -3.06 -19.05
N PHE A 89 -11.54 -4.10 -19.15
CA PHE A 89 -11.23 -4.98 -18.03
C PHE A 89 -10.63 -4.23 -16.83
N LEU A 90 -9.68 -3.32 -17.08
CA LEU A 90 -9.05 -2.53 -16.04
C LEU A 90 -10.05 -1.54 -15.40
N GLU A 91 -10.89 -0.90 -16.20
CA GLU A 91 -11.94 0.01 -15.71
C GLU A 91 -12.99 -0.72 -14.86
N ASP A 92 -13.44 -1.90 -15.29
CA ASP A 92 -14.38 -2.75 -14.56
C ASP A 92 -13.76 -3.25 -13.25
N THR A 93 -12.50 -3.72 -13.30
CA THR A 93 -11.76 -4.19 -12.12
C THR A 93 -11.56 -3.07 -11.11
N TRP A 94 -11.19 -1.88 -11.58
CA TRP A 94 -11.04 -0.70 -10.72
C TRP A 94 -12.36 -0.33 -10.05
N SER A 95 -13.46 -0.29 -10.82
CA SER A 95 -14.80 0.00 -10.32
C SER A 95 -15.24 -1.02 -9.26
N LEU A 96 -14.97 -2.31 -9.49
CA LEU A 96 -15.25 -3.38 -8.55
C LEU A 96 -14.45 -3.19 -7.25
N GLN A 97 -13.14 -2.93 -7.35
CA GLN A 97 -12.26 -2.74 -6.20
C GLN A 97 -12.68 -1.53 -5.36
N CYS A 98 -13.01 -0.41 -5.99
CA CYS A 98 -13.52 0.78 -5.31
C CYS A 98 -14.82 0.47 -4.57
N SER A 99 -15.78 -0.21 -5.22
CA SER A 99 -17.06 -0.55 -4.59
C SER A 99 -16.91 -1.51 -3.40
N TYR A 100 -15.97 -2.47 -3.50
CA TYR A 100 -15.65 -3.39 -2.43
C TYR A 100 -15.05 -2.65 -1.23
N LEU A 101 -14.08 -1.76 -1.48
CA LEU A 101 -13.45 -0.97 -0.43
C LEU A 101 -14.47 -0.06 0.27
N GLU A 102 -15.33 0.62 -0.49
CA GLU A 102 -16.39 1.47 0.07
C GLU A 102 -17.38 0.65 0.93
N THR A 103 -17.75 -0.54 0.47
CA THR A 103 -18.65 -1.43 1.23
C THR A 103 -17.98 -1.94 2.51
N LYS A 104 -16.70 -2.31 2.45
CA LYS A 104 -15.94 -2.75 3.61
C LYS A 104 -15.74 -1.64 4.63
N GLU A 105 -15.45 -0.42 4.19
CA GLU A 105 -15.35 0.74 5.07
C GLU A 105 -16.68 1.01 5.79
N LYS A 106 -17.81 0.96 5.07
CA LYS A 106 -19.15 1.10 5.67
C LYS A 106 -19.43 0.00 6.71
N GLU A 107 -19.07 -1.25 6.41
CA GLU A 107 -19.22 -2.39 7.34
C GLU A 107 -18.39 -2.18 8.61
N VAL A 108 -17.11 -1.82 8.46
CA VAL A 108 -16.20 -1.56 9.59
C VAL A 108 -16.69 -0.39 10.44
N ASN A 109 -17.13 0.70 9.80
CA ASN A 109 -17.64 1.86 10.54
C ASN A 109 -18.93 1.50 11.31
N ALA A 110 -19.85 0.75 10.69
CA ALA A 110 -21.06 0.30 11.36
C ALA A 110 -20.77 -0.61 12.57
N GLU A 111 -19.79 -1.52 12.45
CA GLU A 111 -19.38 -2.37 13.57
C GLU A 111 -18.65 -1.59 14.67
N LEU A 112 -17.84 -0.58 14.29
CA LEU A 112 -17.20 0.33 15.24
C LEU A 112 -18.23 1.13 16.04
N GLU A 113 -19.24 1.71 15.38
CA GLU A 113 -20.35 2.41 16.03
C GLU A 113 -21.13 1.48 17.00
N ARG A 114 -21.31 0.21 16.60
CA ARG A 114 -21.95 -0.79 17.44
C ARG A 114 -21.13 -1.11 18.70
N HIS A 115 -19.82 -1.28 18.55
CA HIS A 115 -18.90 -1.49 19.67
C HIS A 115 -18.79 -0.28 20.59
N GLU A 116 -18.82 0.95 20.04
CA GLU A 116 -18.90 2.17 20.83
C GLU A 116 -20.14 2.16 21.73
N GLY A 117 -21.31 1.81 21.19
CA GLY A 117 -22.54 1.67 21.96
C GLY A 117 -22.45 0.61 23.07
N TYR A 118 -21.84 -0.55 22.79
CA TYR A 118 -21.59 -1.57 23.82
C TYR A 118 -20.65 -1.08 24.92
N PHE A 119 -19.58 -0.37 24.56
CA PHE A 119 -18.61 0.16 25.51
C PHE A 119 -19.24 1.22 26.41
N THR A 120 -19.96 2.20 25.84
CA THR A 120 -20.64 3.25 26.61
C THR A 120 -21.67 2.66 27.58
N LYS A 121 -22.41 1.62 27.15
CA LYS A 121 -23.34 0.89 28.02
C LYS A 121 -22.62 0.19 29.17
N LEU A 122 -21.50 -0.48 28.89
CA LEU A 122 -20.70 -1.18 29.90
C LEU A 122 -20.13 -0.20 30.94
N VAL A 123 -19.51 0.89 30.49
CA VAL A 123 -18.98 1.95 31.34
C VAL A 123 -20.11 2.53 32.21
N GLY A 124 -21.26 2.83 31.63
CA GLY A 124 -22.42 3.31 32.39
C GLY A 124 -22.90 2.33 33.46
N GLN A 125 -22.92 1.03 33.16
CA GLN A 125 -23.30 0.00 34.15
C GLN A 125 -22.29 -0.08 35.30
N LEU A 126 -20.99 -0.06 34.99
CA LEU A 126 -19.92 -0.17 35.96
C LEU A 126 -19.83 1.06 36.87
N LEU A 127 -19.92 2.26 36.31
CA LEU A 127 -19.98 3.50 37.09
C LEU A 127 -21.22 3.53 37.99
N SER A 128 -22.39 3.10 37.48
CA SER A 128 -23.59 3.01 38.32
C SER A 128 -23.45 2.00 39.46
N SER A 129 -22.71 0.89 39.27
CA SER A 129 -22.40 -0.01 40.37
C SER A 129 -21.46 0.61 41.40
N TYR A 130 -20.40 1.31 40.96
CA TYR A 130 -19.48 1.98 41.87
C TYR A 130 -20.15 3.10 42.66
N GLU A 131 -20.97 3.94 42.02
CA GLU A 131 -21.76 4.98 42.70
C GLU A 131 -22.63 4.38 43.82
N LYS A 132 -23.31 3.25 43.54
CA LYS A 132 -24.16 2.55 44.52
C LYS A 132 -23.38 1.90 45.66
N GLU A 133 -22.15 1.48 45.43
CA GLU A 133 -21.29 0.83 46.42
C GLU A 133 -20.51 1.84 47.27
N LEU A 134 -20.08 2.95 46.66
CA LEU A 134 -19.34 4.03 47.33
C LEU A 134 -20.18 4.66 48.43
N ARG A 135 -21.45 4.98 48.17
CA ARG A 135 -22.30 5.70 49.13
C ARG A 135 -22.43 4.98 50.48
N PRO A 136 -22.83 3.69 50.57
CA PRO A 136 -22.82 2.96 51.83
C PRO A 136 -21.44 2.82 52.49
N SER A 137 -20.38 2.75 51.68
CA SER A 137 -18.99 2.64 52.17
C SER A 137 -18.53 3.94 52.84
N ILE A 138 -18.84 5.09 52.23
CA ILE A 138 -18.59 6.43 52.78
C ILE A 138 -19.40 6.63 54.06
N ASP A 139 -20.70 6.27 54.05
CA ASP A 139 -21.55 6.32 55.25
C ASP A 139 -20.97 5.48 56.40
N ARG A 140 -20.36 4.32 56.09
CA ARG A 140 -19.76 3.43 57.07
C ARG A 140 -18.45 4.00 57.63
N ILE A 141 -17.63 4.61 56.80
CA ILE A 141 -16.44 5.37 57.24
C ILE A 141 -16.84 6.50 58.18
N GLY A 142 -17.88 7.29 57.84
CA GLY A 142 -18.38 8.34 58.72
C GLY A 142 -18.74 7.80 60.12
N LYS A 143 -19.45 6.67 60.17
CA LYS A 143 -19.77 5.99 61.45
C LYS A 143 -18.52 5.49 62.18
N TYR A 144 -17.54 4.94 61.49
CA TYR A 144 -16.29 4.51 62.11
C TYR A 144 -15.52 5.69 62.71
N VAL A 145 -15.46 6.82 62.00
CA VAL A 145 -14.85 8.07 62.50
C VAL A 145 -15.58 8.56 63.76
N GLU A 146 -16.91 8.62 63.76
CA GLU A 146 -17.71 9.02 64.93
C GLU A 146 -17.48 8.07 66.13
N ASN A 147 -17.48 6.76 65.90
CA ASN A 147 -17.24 5.76 66.93
C ASN A 147 -15.84 5.89 67.52
N LEU A 148 -14.80 6.06 66.69
CA LEU A 148 -13.42 6.27 67.15
C LEU A 148 -13.29 7.57 67.95
N LYS A 149 -13.95 8.66 67.53
CA LYS A 149 -14.01 9.92 68.29
C LYS A 149 -14.67 9.72 69.65
N SER A 150 -15.81 9.03 69.71
CA SER A 150 -16.52 8.73 70.97
C SER A 150 -15.70 7.85 71.93
N LEU A 151 -14.92 6.90 71.40
CA LEU A 151 -14.05 6.05 72.20
C LEU A 151 -12.89 6.86 72.80
N ASN A 152 -12.34 7.80 72.04
CA ASN A 152 -11.26 8.70 72.48
C ASN A 152 -11.75 9.71 73.56
N GLU A 153 -12.94 10.27 73.41
CA GLU A 153 -13.58 11.12 74.41
C GLU A 153 -13.99 10.36 75.68
N GLY A 154 -14.48 9.12 75.54
CA GLY A 154 -14.78 8.23 76.65
C GLY A 154 -13.54 7.89 77.48
N LEU A 155 -12.40 7.64 76.81
CA LEU A 155 -11.10 7.35 77.43
C LEU A 155 -10.52 8.59 78.14
N ALA A 156 -10.74 9.79 77.60
CA ALA A 156 -10.37 11.06 78.23
C ALA A 156 -11.18 11.36 79.50
N MET A 157 -12.41 10.86 79.63
CA MET A 157 -13.27 11.04 80.82
C MET A 157 -13.04 9.98 81.91
N THR A 158 -12.47 8.81 81.57
CA THR A 158 -12.22 7.70 82.52
C THR A 158 -10.78 7.63 83.04
N SER A 159 -9.88 8.54 82.65
CA SER A 159 -8.46 8.53 83.02
C SER A 159 -8.16 8.78 84.52
N LYS A 160 -9.17 8.71 85.41
CA LYS A 160 -9.01 8.96 86.85
C LYS A 160 -9.08 7.71 87.74
N VAL A 161 -9.28 6.52 87.19
CA VAL A 161 -9.15 5.27 87.97
C VAL A 161 -8.46 4.20 87.13
N GLU A 162 -7.29 3.77 87.59
CA GLU A 162 -6.53 2.63 87.08
C GLU A 162 -7.39 1.35 87.16
N ALA A 163 -7.75 0.77 86.02
CA ALA A 163 -7.90 -0.67 85.82
C ALA A 163 -8.18 -1.01 84.34
N ASP A 164 -7.34 -1.90 83.83
CA ASP A 164 -7.49 -2.76 82.66
C ASP A 164 -7.53 -2.15 81.24
N VAL A 165 -6.36 -1.63 80.83
CA VAL A 165 -6.08 -1.15 79.47
C VAL A 165 -6.12 -2.30 78.44
N SER A 166 -6.06 -3.56 78.87
CA SER A 166 -5.95 -4.73 77.96
C SER A 166 -7.29 -5.13 77.32
N GLU A 167 -8.42 -4.96 78.02
CA GLU A 167 -9.75 -5.32 77.49
C GLU A 167 -10.33 -4.26 76.52
N MET A 168 -9.87 -3.00 76.64
CA MET A 168 -10.39 -1.85 75.88
C MET A 168 -9.69 -1.60 74.54
N LEU A 169 -8.51 -2.20 74.32
CA LEU A 169 -7.72 -2.08 73.08
C LEU A 169 -8.26 -2.95 71.93
N ASN A 170 -8.90 -4.09 72.23
CA ASN A 170 -9.44 -5.00 71.21
C ASN A 170 -10.56 -4.37 70.35
N PRO A 171 -11.58 -3.69 70.90
CA PRO A 171 -12.62 -3.06 70.08
C PRO A 171 -12.10 -1.86 69.28
N ARG A 172 -11.12 -1.12 69.78
CA ARG A 172 -10.49 -0.01 69.03
C ARG A 172 -9.73 -0.53 67.82
N ARG A 173 -8.84 -1.50 68.03
CA ARG A 173 -8.02 -2.11 66.97
C ARG A 173 -8.88 -2.66 65.82
N ASN A 174 -9.99 -3.34 66.15
CA ASN A 174 -10.91 -3.86 65.13
C ASN A 174 -11.59 -2.74 64.32
N LEU A 175 -11.94 -1.61 64.95
CA LEU A 175 -12.54 -0.46 64.26
C LEU A 175 -11.52 0.25 63.34
N GLU A 176 -10.27 0.36 63.79
CA GLU A 176 -9.19 0.94 62.98
C GLU A 176 -8.84 0.05 61.77
N GLU A 177 -8.79 -1.26 61.94
CA GLU A 177 -8.55 -2.23 60.85
C GLU A 177 -9.67 -2.21 59.80
N GLU A 178 -10.94 -2.23 60.25
CA GLU A 178 -12.09 -2.10 59.36
C GLU A 178 -12.12 -0.74 58.65
N TYR A 179 -11.80 0.35 59.35
CA TYR A 179 -11.70 1.67 58.72
C TYR A 179 -10.68 1.65 57.57
N LEU A 180 -9.49 1.09 57.79
CA LEU A 180 -8.43 1.00 56.78
C LEU A 180 -8.85 0.15 55.57
N ASP A 181 -9.57 -0.95 55.77
CA ASP A 181 -10.08 -1.79 54.67
C ASP A 181 -11.06 -1.00 53.78
N TYR A 182 -12.03 -0.31 54.39
CA TYR A 182 -12.96 0.53 53.65
C TYR A 182 -12.27 1.74 52.99
N GLU A 183 -11.29 2.36 53.65
CA GLU A 183 -10.51 3.47 53.10
C GLU A 183 -9.73 3.01 51.85
N ALA A 184 -9.01 1.90 51.94
CA ALA A 184 -8.29 1.32 50.82
C ALA A 184 -9.22 0.95 49.65
N LYS A 185 -10.39 0.38 49.96
CA LYS A 185 -11.41 0.01 48.96
C LYS A 185 -11.97 1.24 48.23
N ILE A 186 -12.30 2.31 48.96
CA ILE A 186 -12.80 3.56 48.39
C ILE A 186 -11.74 4.22 47.52
N ILE A 187 -10.50 4.37 48.01
CA ILE A 187 -9.39 4.99 47.27
C ILE A 187 -9.11 4.20 45.98
N THR A 188 -9.09 2.87 46.05
CA THR A 188 -8.88 2.00 44.89
C THR A 188 -10.02 2.17 43.87
N THR A 189 -11.27 2.23 44.33
CA THR A 189 -12.44 2.46 43.46
C THR A 189 -12.34 3.81 42.75
N PHE A 190 -11.98 4.87 43.47
CA PHE A 190 -11.76 6.19 42.87
C PHE A 190 -10.64 6.19 41.82
N SER A 191 -9.51 5.51 42.09
CA SER A 191 -8.42 5.35 41.13
C SER A 191 -8.87 4.63 39.84
N ILE A 192 -9.70 3.59 39.96
CA ILE A 192 -10.29 2.89 38.81
C ILE A 192 -11.19 3.84 38.01
N VAL A 193 -12.06 4.60 38.69
CA VAL A 193 -12.95 5.57 38.04
C VAL A 193 -12.16 6.66 37.32
N ASP A 194 -11.05 7.13 37.90
CA ASP A 194 -10.17 8.13 37.28
C ASP A 194 -9.52 7.60 36.00
N ASN A 195 -9.04 6.35 36.03
CA ASN A 195 -8.50 5.69 34.84
C ASN A 195 -9.57 5.52 33.75
N MET A 196 -10.78 5.10 34.14
CA MET A 196 -11.92 4.99 33.21
C MET A 196 -12.27 6.34 32.59
N ARG A 197 -12.27 7.40 33.41
CA ARG A 197 -12.54 8.78 32.96
C ARG A 197 -11.53 9.24 31.92
N GLU A 198 -10.25 9.01 32.18
CA GLU A 198 -9.17 9.35 31.23
C GLU A 198 -9.34 8.60 29.90
N GLN A 199 -9.54 7.29 29.94
CA GLN A 199 -9.72 6.47 28.73
C GLN A 199 -10.98 6.87 27.95
N PHE A 200 -12.08 7.15 28.65
CA PHE A 200 -13.35 7.53 28.04
C PHE A 200 -13.23 8.85 27.28
N TYR A 201 -12.52 9.85 27.81
CA TYR A 201 -12.37 11.14 27.14
C TYR A 201 -11.21 11.19 26.14
N ALA A 202 -10.14 10.40 26.32
CA ALA A 202 -9.04 10.32 25.37
C ALA A 202 -9.47 9.74 24.01
N GLN A 203 -10.41 8.81 24.02
CA GLN A 203 -10.96 8.16 22.82
C GLN A 203 -12.17 8.90 22.23
N GLN A 204 -12.74 9.86 22.95
CA GLN A 204 -13.94 10.57 22.49
C GLN A 204 -13.56 11.66 21.47
N GLY A 205 -13.58 11.28 20.19
CA GLY A 205 -13.81 12.23 19.09
C GLY A 205 -15.16 12.94 19.25
N LYS A 206 -15.45 13.94 18.40
CA LYS A 206 -16.60 14.89 18.45
C LYS A 206 -18.03 14.27 18.39
N ILE A 207 -18.27 13.10 18.97
CA ILE A 207 -19.55 12.39 18.92
C ILE A 207 -20.24 12.60 20.28
N SER A 208 -21.06 13.66 20.34
CA SER A 208 -21.93 13.93 21.48
C SER A 208 -23.18 13.04 21.39
N SER A 209 -23.06 11.78 21.80
CA SER A 209 -24.21 10.89 21.96
C SER A 209 -24.94 11.16 23.29
N LYS A 210 -26.26 10.95 23.32
CA LYS A 210 -27.10 11.07 24.52
C LYS A 210 -26.65 10.13 25.65
N GLU A 211 -26.04 8.99 25.31
CA GLU A 211 -25.51 8.06 26.30
C GLU A 211 -24.22 8.58 26.95
N ASN A 212 -23.42 9.35 26.22
CA ASN A 212 -22.24 10.04 26.78
C ASN A 212 -22.64 11.07 27.84
N LEU A 213 -23.81 11.70 27.71
CA LEU A 213 -24.35 12.60 28.75
C LEU A 213 -24.66 11.87 30.05
N LYS A 214 -25.22 10.66 29.98
CA LYS A 214 -25.50 9.85 31.18
C LYS A 214 -24.23 9.35 31.85
N VAL A 215 -23.24 8.90 31.07
CA VAL A 215 -21.94 8.49 31.60
C VAL A 215 -21.23 9.67 32.27
N LYS A 216 -21.32 10.86 31.67
CA LYS A 216 -20.80 12.09 32.28
C LYS A 216 -21.48 12.42 33.60
N GLU A 217 -22.80 12.33 33.67
CA GLU A 217 -23.54 12.54 34.92
C GLU A 217 -23.13 11.56 36.03
N LEU A 218 -22.84 10.29 35.69
CA LEU A 218 -22.33 9.31 36.64
C LEU A 218 -20.93 9.67 37.14
N PHE A 219 -20.03 10.13 36.27
CA PHE A 219 -18.72 10.64 36.70
C PHE A 219 -18.88 11.84 37.64
N ASP A 220 -19.75 12.79 37.31
CA ASP A 220 -20.01 13.97 38.14
C ASP A 220 -20.62 13.59 39.51
N ASN A 221 -21.48 12.57 39.57
CA ASN A 221 -22.03 12.05 40.83
C ASN A 221 -20.97 11.37 41.70
N ILE A 222 -20.08 10.58 41.10
CA ILE A 222 -18.98 9.94 41.83
C ILE A 222 -17.98 10.99 42.34
N GLU A 223 -17.75 12.06 41.58
CA GLU A 223 -16.92 13.18 42.04
C GLU A 223 -17.52 13.89 43.27
N LYS A 224 -18.84 14.07 43.32
CA LYS A 224 -19.51 14.58 44.55
C LYS A 224 -19.32 13.64 45.74
N LEU A 225 -19.42 12.32 45.53
CA LEU A 225 -19.13 11.35 46.59
C LEU A 225 -17.67 11.42 47.05
N ARG A 226 -16.73 11.74 46.16
CA ARG A 226 -15.34 12.00 46.53
C ARG A 226 -15.23 13.25 47.42
N GLU A 227 -15.87 14.36 47.05
CA GLU A 227 -15.91 15.56 47.88
C GLU A 227 -16.51 15.28 49.27
N GLU A 228 -17.58 14.48 49.34
CA GLU A 228 -18.18 14.04 50.61
C GLU A 228 -17.19 13.22 51.44
N PHE A 229 -16.49 12.26 50.83
CA PHE A 229 -15.47 11.45 51.50
C PHE A 229 -14.30 12.30 52.01
N GLU A 230 -13.78 13.22 51.21
CA GLU A 230 -12.69 14.13 51.57
C GLU A 230 -13.07 15.12 52.69
N SER A 231 -14.38 15.41 52.85
CA SER A 231 -14.89 16.24 53.95
C SER A 231 -14.88 15.52 55.32
N ILE A 232 -14.84 14.18 55.32
CA ILE A 232 -14.73 13.39 56.55
C ILE A 232 -13.28 13.47 57.04
N GLU A 233 -13.06 14.13 58.17
CA GLU A 233 -11.74 14.24 58.78
C GLU A 233 -11.19 12.85 59.13
N ARG A 234 -10.03 12.50 58.55
CA ARG A 234 -9.32 11.25 58.81
C ARG A 234 -8.94 11.15 60.31
N PRO A 235 -9.37 10.11 61.04
CA PRO A 235 -9.03 9.93 62.46
C PRO A 235 -7.53 9.65 62.66
N THR A 236 -7.01 9.97 63.84
CA THR A 236 -5.67 9.53 64.26
C THR A 236 -5.72 8.04 64.63
N LEU A 237 -5.14 7.18 63.79
CA LEU A 237 -5.10 5.73 63.97
C LEU A 237 -3.85 5.30 64.75
N GLU A 238 -4.02 4.59 65.86
CA GLU A 238 -2.91 4.08 66.68
C GLU A 238 -2.18 2.92 65.99
N MET A 239 -2.88 2.16 65.13
CA MET A 239 -2.29 1.11 64.30
C MET A 239 -1.29 1.62 63.24
N GLU A 240 -1.47 2.84 62.72
CA GLU A 240 -0.59 3.45 61.70
C GLU A 240 0.58 4.20 62.37
N ASN A 241 0.34 4.79 63.55
CA ASN A 241 1.34 5.48 64.37
C ASN A 241 1.37 4.86 65.78
N PRO A 242 2.13 3.77 66.02
CA PRO A 242 2.29 3.24 67.36
C PRO A 242 2.96 4.31 68.23
N THR A 243 2.23 4.78 69.24
CA THR A 243 2.75 5.75 70.21
C THR A 243 3.91 5.09 70.94
N LYS A 244 5.14 5.56 70.69
CA LYS A 244 6.26 5.28 71.58
C LYS A 244 5.98 6.03 72.88
N GLU A 245 5.45 5.31 73.87
CA GLU A 245 5.42 5.83 75.23
C GLU A 245 6.84 6.21 75.67
N THR A 246 6.91 7.37 76.29
CA THR A 246 8.12 8.05 76.71
C THR A 246 8.52 7.50 78.08
N ASP A 247 9.58 6.69 78.14
CA ASP A 247 10.33 6.50 79.37
C ASP A 247 11.53 7.46 79.36
N GLU A 248 11.43 8.53 80.15
CA GLU A 248 12.57 9.37 80.51
C GLU A 248 13.50 8.60 81.46
N SER A 249 14.73 8.31 81.03
CA SER A 249 15.87 8.17 81.93
C SER A 249 17.10 8.84 81.32
N SER A 250 17.23 10.12 81.69
CA SER A 250 18.47 10.82 82.06
C SER A 250 19.80 10.41 81.40
N GLY A 251 20.42 11.37 80.68
CA GLY A 251 21.87 11.55 80.75
C GLY A 251 22.61 11.90 79.45
N GLU A 252 22.84 13.20 79.25
CA GLU A 252 24.06 13.82 78.67
C GLU A 252 24.54 13.45 77.24
N LYS A 253 24.46 14.45 76.34
CA LYS A 253 25.41 14.68 75.23
C LYS A 253 26.50 15.66 75.71
N PRO A 254 27.66 15.87 75.04
CA PRO A 254 27.99 15.56 73.63
C PRO A 254 29.37 14.85 73.47
N GLN A 255 29.84 14.38 72.30
CA GLN A 255 30.48 15.17 71.24
C GLN A 255 31.21 14.20 70.27
N GLY A 256 31.32 14.54 68.98
CA GLY A 256 32.45 14.06 68.14
C GLY A 256 32.15 13.30 66.84
N SER A 257 31.80 14.05 65.78
CA SER A 257 32.44 14.05 64.45
C SER A 257 32.87 12.76 63.72
N VAL A 258 32.23 12.54 62.54
CA VAL A 258 32.81 12.22 61.21
C VAL A 258 33.56 10.89 61.00
N ALA A 259 33.07 10.05 60.06
CA ALA A 259 33.72 9.78 58.77
C ALA A 259 33.07 8.61 58.01
N ASN A 260 33.09 8.76 56.67
CA ASN A 260 32.55 7.90 55.63
C ASN A 260 33.27 6.55 55.44
N SER A 261 32.66 5.73 54.56
CA SER A 261 33.25 4.92 53.47
C SER A 261 33.25 3.39 53.62
N PHE A 262 32.56 2.67 52.72
CA PHE A 262 33.13 1.99 51.53
C PHE A 262 32.09 1.07 50.83
N THR A 263 31.81 1.40 49.55
CA THR A 263 31.74 0.61 48.29
C THR A 263 32.21 -0.87 48.33
N GLU A 264 31.84 -1.84 47.47
CA GLU A 264 31.00 -2.03 46.26
C GLU A 264 31.13 -3.53 45.82
N GLN A 265 30.35 -3.95 44.82
CA GLN A 265 30.58 -5.05 43.83
C GLN A 265 29.79 -6.38 43.87
N ALA A 266 28.82 -6.45 42.93
CA ALA A 266 28.76 -7.28 41.71
C ALA A 266 28.68 -8.85 41.71
N ALA A 267 27.57 -9.29 41.09
CA ALA A 267 27.38 -10.34 40.05
C ALA A 267 27.48 -11.85 40.38
N LYS A 268 26.37 -12.60 40.15
CA LYS A 268 26.23 -13.57 39.02
C LYS A 268 24.86 -14.28 38.97
N GLU A 269 24.46 -14.60 37.74
CA GLU A 269 23.29 -15.37 37.29
C GLU A 269 23.26 -16.84 37.75
N LEU A 270 22.05 -17.43 37.78
CA LEU A 270 21.83 -18.86 37.51
C LEU A 270 20.38 -19.12 37.07
N ASN A 271 20.22 -19.76 35.91
CA ASN A 271 18.99 -20.33 35.35
C ASN A 271 18.72 -21.74 35.93
N ALA A 272 17.43 -22.12 36.06
CA ALA A 272 16.84 -23.37 35.51
C ALA A 272 15.44 -23.70 36.10
N GLY A 273 14.47 -24.02 35.23
CA GLY A 273 13.58 -25.16 35.45
C GLY A 273 12.04 -25.01 35.37
N LYS A 274 11.50 -25.13 34.13
CA LYS A 274 10.40 -26.02 33.70
C LYS A 274 8.95 -25.82 34.22
N VAL A 275 7.97 -25.68 33.30
CA VAL A 275 6.91 -26.67 32.94
C VAL A 275 5.85 -26.02 32.02
N ASN A 276 5.57 -26.70 30.90
CA ASN A 276 4.51 -26.43 29.91
C ASN A 276 3.11 -26.68 30.48
N ASN A 277 2.09 -25.98 29.94
CA ASN A 277 0.77 -26.55 29.56
C ASN A 277 -0.09 -25.49 28.83
N ASP A 278 -0.18 -25.58 27.51
CA ASP A 278 -1.26 -24.99 26.71
C ASP A 278 -2.12 -26.12 26.13
N PRO A 279 -3.46 -26.09 26.26
CA PRO A 279 -4.36 -26.93 25.49
C PRO A 279 -4.91 -26.16 24.28
N GLN A 280 -4.67 -26.71 23.10
CA GLN A 280 -5.22 -26.29 21.81
C GLN A 280 -6.73 -26.64 21.68
N PRO A 281 -7.58 -25.82 21.03
CA PRO A 281 -8.92 -26.23 20.57
C PRO A 281 -8.96 -26.68 19.09
N PRO A 282 -10.04 -27.39 18.65
CA PRO A 282 -10.04 -28.37 17.55
C PRO A 282 -10.29 -27.79 16.14
N PRO A 283 -10.04 -28.55 15.06
CA PRO A 283 -10.16 -28.06 13.69
C PRO A 283 -11.61 -28.14 13.17
N LEU A 284 -12.10 -27.02 12.62
CA LEU A 284 -13.32 -26.98 11.81
C LEU A 284 -12.98 -26.81 10.33
N LYS A 285 -13.81 -27.47 9.52
CA LYS A 285 -13.63 -27.82 8.11
C LYS A 285 -13.72 -26.61 7.18
N SER A 286 -12.69 -26.50 6.33
CA SER A 286 -12.71 -26.10 4.91
C SER A 286 -13.83 -25.16 4.45
N GLU A 287 -13.51 -23.87 4.40
CA GLU A 287 -14.01 -22.97 3.35
C GLU A 287 -12.79 -22.61 2.50
N GLN A 288 -12.94 -22.81 1.20
CA GLN A 288 -11.86 -22.79 0.22
C GLN A 288 -11.31 -21.36 0.12
N ALA A 289 -10.26 -21.07 0.87
CA ALA A 289 -9.43 -19.89 0.66
C ALA A 289 -8.80 -20.04 -0.74
N LEU A 290 -9.37 -19.33 -1.71
CA LEU A 290 -8.75 -19.20 -3.02
C LEU A 290 -7.48 -18.37 -2.82
N ASP A 291 -6.36 -19.03 -3.03
CA ASP A 291 -5.04 -18.43 -2.99
C ASP A 291 -4.87 -17.52 -4.22
N PRO A 292 -4.79 -16.19 -4.03
CA PRO A 292 -4.65 -15.25 -5.15
C PRO A 292 -3.33 -15.45 -5.91
N GLU A 293 -2.32 -16.02 -5.26
CA GLU A 293 -1.04 -16.34 -5.89
C GLU A 293 -1.17 -17.53 -6.85
N ALA A 294 -2.05 -18.49 -6.55
CA ALA A 294 -2.35 -19.62 -7.42
C ALA A 294 -3.16 -19.22 -8.66
N GLU A 295 -4.07 -18.24 -8.55
CA GLU A 295 -4.81 -17.70 -9.70
C GLU A 295 -3.90 -16.83 -10.59
N LEU A 296 -2.97 -16.06 -10.01
CA LEU A 296 -1.94 -15.33 -10.77
C LEU A 296 -1.01 -16.29 -11.52
N ALA A 297 -0.55 -17.35 -10.88
CA ALA A 297 0.29 -18.36 -11.52
C ALA A 297 -0.45 -19.10 -12.66
N LYS A 298 -1.76 -19.29 -12.52
CA LYS A 298 -2.60 -19.88 -13.56
C LYS A 298 -2.79 -18.95 -14.76
N LEU A 299 -3.00 -17.66 -14.52
CA LEU A 299 -3.06 -16.63 -15.57
C LEU A 299 -1.72 -16.47 -16.28
N GLU A 300 -0.61 -16.42 -15.56
CA GLU A 300 0.74 -16.40 -16.17
C GLU A 300 1.02 -17.68 -16.98
N SER A 301 0.51 -18.83 -16.54
CA SER A 301 0.62 -20.08 -17.30
C SER A 301 -0.28 -20.12 -18.54
N GLU A 302 -1.41 -19.42 -18.56
CA GLU A 302 -2.29 -19.30 -19.74
C GLU A 302 -1.73 -18.33 -20.78
N PHE A 303 -0.98 -17.31 -20.37
CA PHE A 303 -0.33 -16.35 -21.28
C PHE A 303 1.14 -16.71 -21.64
N GLY A 304 1.78 -17.57 -20.86
CA GLY A 304 3.19 -17.92 -20.97
C GLY A 304 3.48 -19.05 -21.95
N LYS A 305 3.32 -18.82 -23.27
CA LYS A 305 4.02 -19.56 -24.35
C LYS A 305 3.84 -18.99 -25.77
N VAL A 306 3.66 -17.67 -25.93
CA VAL A 306 3.56 -17.03 -27.26
C VAL A 306 4.82 -16.20 -27.64
N ASN A 307 5.84 -16.15 -26.77
CA ASN A 307 7.04 -15.32 -26.99
C ASN A 307 8.30 -16.09 -27.44
N GLN A 308 8.16 -17.27 -28.08
CA GLN A 308 9.32 -18.06 -28.48
C GLN A 308 9.76 -17.88 -29.95
N ASP A 309 9.05 -17.07 -30.74
CA ASP A 309 9.38 -16.85 -32.17
C ASP A 309 9.78 -15.42 -32.54
N TYR A 310 9.82 -14.46 -31.60
CA TYR A 310 10.41 -13.15 -31.87
C TYR A 310 11.92 -13.18 -31.60
N SER A 311 12.67 -13.72 -32.56
CA SER A 311 14.13 -13.54 -32.58
C SER A 311 14.44 -12.05 -32.72
N ALA A 312 15.26 -11.51 -31.82
CA ALA A 312 15.76 -10.13 -31.88
C ALA A 312 16.62 -9.85 -33.14
N GLU A 313 16.84 -10.86 -33.98
CA GLU A 313 17.49 -10.78 -35.29
C GLU A 313 16.57 -10.19 -36.40
N GLU A 314 15.25 -10.09 -36.18
CA GLU A 314 14.28 -9.48 -37.12
C GLU A 314 13.94 -8.02 -36.77
N ILE A 315 14.76 -7.38 -35.93
CA ILE A 315 14.85 -5.90 -35.91
C ILE A 315 16.10 -5.56 -36.73
N GLY A 316 16.12 -6.07 -37.96
CA GLY A 316 17.15 -5.82 -38.95
C GLY A 316 16.89 -4.48 -39.65
N GLU A 317 17.95 -3.68 -39.74
CA GLU A 317 18.11 -2.42 -40.46
C GLU A 317 17.02 -2.15 -41.52
N TRP A 318 16.31 -1.03 -41.38
CA TRP A 318 15.30 -0.66 -42.37
C TRP A 318 16.00 -0.47 -43.72
N GLU A 319 15.37 -0.91 -44.82
CA GLU A 319 15.89 -0.77 -46.20
C GLU A 319 16.26 0.71 -46.54
N PHE A 320 15.70 1.67 -45.79
CA PHE A 320 16.05 3.08 -45.81
C PHE A 320 17.42 3.41 -45.19
N ASP A 321 17.84 2.69 -44.15
CA ASP A 321 19.14 2.87 -43.49
C ASP A 321 20.29 2.41 -44.41
N GLU A 322 20.05 1.38 -45.24
CA GLU A 322 21.00 0.92 -46.25
C GLU A 322 21.17 1.94 -47.39
N LEU A 323 20.07 2.55 -47.86
CA LEU A 323 20.10 3.63 -48.85
C LEU A 323 20.76 4.91 -48.30
N GLU A 324 20.59 5.24 -47.02
CA GLU A 324 21.28 6.37 -46.39
C GLU A 324 22.79 6.11 -46.26
N ARG A 325 23.17 4.86 -45.94
CA ARG A 325 24.57 4.42 -45.87
C ARG A 325 25.25 4.43 -47.25
N GLU A 326 24.54 4.08 -48.31
CA GLU A 326 25.04 4.17 -49.69
C GLU A 326 25.21 5.63 -50.15
N LEU A 327 24.28 6.53 -49.80
CA LEU A 327 24.40 7.97 -50.03
C LEU A 327 25.61 8.59 -49.30
N ARG A 328 25.81 8.24 -48.02
CA ARG A 328 26.96 8.70 -47.23
C ARG A 328 28.29 8.15 -47.75
N SER A 329 28.28 6.97 -48.36
CA SER A 329 29.47 6.33 -48.94
C SER A 329 29.79 6.87 -50.34
N GLY A 330 28.79 7.27 -51.12
CA GLY A 330 28.96 7.91 -52.43
C GLY A 330 29.62 9.28 -52.38
N ASP A 331 29.38 10.06 -51.32
CA ASP A 331 30.04 11.36 -51.10
C ASP A 331 31.52 11.23 -50.70
N SER A 332 31.96 10.06 -50.22
CA SER A 332 33.37 9.79 -49.92
C SER A 332 34.21 9.43 -51.15
N SER A 333 33.59 9.10 -52.29
CA SER A 333 34.30 8.71 -53.53
C SER A 333 34.39 9.82 -54.58
N ARG A 334 33.89 11.02 -54.29
CA ARG A 334 34.15 12.24 -55.06
C ARG A 334 35.04 13.20 -54.27
N LYS A 335 36.33 12.89 -54.22
CA LYS A 335 37.37 13.90 -53.98
C LYS A 335 38.62 13.59 -54.78
#